data_AF-A0A954G1L7-F1
#
_entry.id   AF-A0A954G1L7-F1
#
_cell.length_a   1.000
_cell.length_b   1.000
_cell.length_c   1.000
_cell.angle_alpha   90.00
_cell.angle_beta   90.00
_cell.angle_gamma   90.00
#
_symmetry.space_group_name_H-M   'P 1'
#
loop_
_entity.id
_entity.type
_entity.pdbx_description
1 polymer ?
#
loop_
_entity_poly.entity_id
_entity_poly.type
_entity_poly.pdbx_seq_one_letter_code
_entity_poly.pdbx_strand_id
1 'polypeptide(L)'
;DGNAHFLEANVRNGIQSMQRFVRQWPQSTPVIWSGFEIGIAVRYPRESIARDFNYVEHHIVREAYLLHSGPEHDRPSWDLTSVLYAVRPDDGYFDLSEPGKVTVDDDGFLSFHPAKQGRDRYLKMNPLQAVQVKEVLRNLVSQPPVIRKIQ
;
A
#
# COMPACT_ATOMS: atom_id res chain seq x y z
N ASP A 1 9.10 2.69 19.93
CA ASP A 1 10.30 3.49 20.26
C ASP A 1 9.98 4.97 20.54
N GLY A 2 8.74 5.43 20.38
CA GLY A 2 8.35 6.78 20.82
C GLY A 2 8.83 7.90 19.89
N ASN A 3 9.40 7.56 18.75
CA ASN A 3 9.68 8.51 17.69
C ASN A 3 8.36 8.84 16.99
N ALA A 4 7.88 10.08 17.10
CA ALA A 4 6.71 10.55 16.36
C ALA A 4 7.06 11.01 14.93
N HIS A 5 8.37 10.99 14.59
CA HIS A 5 8.94 11.56 13.38
C HIS A 5 9.44 10.44 12.46
N PHE A 6 8.50 9.74 11.81
CA PHE A 6 8.81 8.68 10.86
C PHE A 6 8.96 9.23 9.45
N LEU A 7 10.14 9.04 8.87
CA LEU A 7 10.42 9.39 7.48
C LEU A 7 10.09 8.18 6.58
N GLU A 8 9.09 8.34 5.73
CA GLU A 8 8.71 7.33 4.74
C GLU A 8 9.72 7.31 3.57
N ALA A 9 10.07 6.12 3.09
CA ALA A 9 11.18 5.94 2.15
C ALA A 9 10.92 6.59 0.79
N ASN A 10 9.71 6.48 0.22
CA ASN A 10 9.36 7.12 -1.04
C ASN A 10 9.43 8.66 -0.94
N VAL A 11 8.99 9.23 0.19
CA VAL A 11 9.13 10.68 0.44
C VAL A 11 10.60 11.08 0.58
N ARG A 12 11.35 10.39 1.45
CA ARG A 12 12.77 10.72 1.72
C ARG A 12 13.66 10.58 0.49
N ASN A 13 13.42 9.57 -0.35
CA ASN A 13 14.19 9.36 -1.57
C ASN A 13 13.85 10.38 -2.68
N GLY A 14 12.78 11.16 -2.50
CA GLY A 14 12.25 12.09 -3.49
C GLY A 14 11.69 13.38 -2.89
N ILE A 15 12.33 13.96 -1.87
CA ILE A 15 11.79 15.08 -1.08
C ILE A 15 11.33 16.24 -1.98
N GLN A 16 12.19 16.71 -2.88
CA GLN A 16 11.86 17.82 -3.77
C GLN A 16 10.69 17.50 -4.72
N SER A 17 10.61 16.25 -5.18
CA SER A 17 9.50 15.78 -6.03
C SER A 17 8.20 15.73 -5.24
N MET A 18 8.23 15.22 -4.01
CA MET A 18 7.05 15.14 -3.14
C MET A 18 6.57 16.54 -2.72
N GLN A 19 7.50 17.40 -2.32
CA GLN A 19 7.25 18.81 -2.03
C GLN A 19 6.63 19.55 -3.23
N ARG A 20 7.13 19.29 -4.45
CA ARG A 20 6.54 19.86 -5.68
C ARG A 20 5.14 19.33 -5.91
N PHE A 21 4.94 18.01 -5.79
CA PHE A 21 3.65 17.35 -5.94
C PHE A 21 2.60 17.95 -5.01
N VAL A 22 2.87 18.00 -3.70
CA VAL A 22 1.88 18.50 -2.72
C VAL A 22 1.50 19.95 -2.98
N ARG A 23 2.46 20.79 -3.41
CA ARG A 23 2.24 22.22 -3.72
C ARG A 23 1.50 22.47 -5.03
N GLN A 24 1.83 21.72 -6.08
CA GLN A 24 1.42 22.06 -7.46
C GLN A 24 0.26 21.20 -7.98
N TRP A 25 -0.02 20.07 -7.35
CA TRP A 25 -1.08 19.18 -7.83
C TRP A 25 -2.46 19.87 -7.76
N PRO A 26 -3.32 19.75 -8.79
CA PRO A 26 -4.57 20.51 -8.86
C PRO A 26 -5.49 20.25 -7.67
N GLN A 27 -6.08 21.30 -7.10
CA GLN A 27 -7.03 21.18 -5.99
C GLN A 27 -8.32 20.43 -6.38
N SER A 28 -8.69 20.46 -7.66
CA SER A 28 -9.84 19.75 -8.21
C SER A 28 -9.63 18.23 -8.31
N THR A 29 -8.42 17.73 -8.13
CA THR A 29 -8.08 16.31 -8.31
C THR A 29 -7.68 15.71 -6.96
N PRO A 30 -8.57 14.94 -6.31
CA PRO A 30 -8.29 14.33 -5.00
C PRO A 30 -7.00 13.51 -5.00
N VAL A 31 -6.32 13.50 -3.87
CA VAL A 31 -5.15 12.63 -3.64
C VAL A 31 -5.45 11.75 -2.44
N ILE A 32 -5.31 10.44 -2.64
CA ILE A 32 -5.50 9.44 -1.59
C ILE A 32 -4.14 8.88 -1.21
N TRP A 33 -3.79 9.03 0.07
CA TRP A 33 -2.51 8.65 0.63
C TRP A 33 -2.61 7.28 1.32
N SER A 34 -1.86 6.30 0.82
CA SER A 34 -1.68 5.01 1.48
C SER A 34 -0.49 5.10 2.43
N GLY A 35 -0.77 5.25 3.73
CA GLY A 35 0.24 5.51 4.75
C GLY A 35 1.15 4.31 5.06
N PHE A 36 2.28 4.60 5.70
CA PHE A 36 3.23 3.60 6.18
C PHE A 36 2.57 2.59 7.15
N GLU A 37 1.69 3.11 8.01
CA GLU A 37 1.02 2.41 9.10
C GLU A 37 0.10 1.30 8.58
N ILE A 38 -0.66 1.56 7.51
CA ILE A 38 -1.59 0.57 6.97
C ILE A 38 -0.85 -0.58 6.25
N GLY A 39 0.28 -0.28 5.60
CA GLY A 39 1.11 -1.33 5.00
C GLY A 39 1.79 -2.21 6.05
N ILE A 40 2.18 -1.63 7.20
CA ILE A 40 2.68 -2.41 8.36
C ILE A 40 1.56 -3.26 8.99
N ALA A 41 0.35 -2.73 9.09
CA ALA A 41 -0.80 -3.43 9.65
C ALA A 41 -1.22 -4.64 8.77
N VAL A 42 -1.02 -4.55 7.46
CA VAL A 42 -1.25 -5.66 6.52
C VAL A 42 0.08 -6.21 6.02
N ARG A 43 0.65 -7.16 6.75
CA ARG A 43 1.78 -7.93 6.23
C ARG A 43 1.29 -9.08 5.35
N TYR A 44 1.80 -9.15 4.12
CA TYR A 44 1.57 -10.25 3.19
C TYR A 44 2.28 -11.51 3.71
N PRO A 45 1.55 -12.63 3.87
CA PRO A 45 2.11 -13.85 4.45
C PRO A 45 3.13 -14.50 3.51
N ARG A 46 4.37 -14.69 3.95
CA ARG A 46 5.38 -15.46 3.19
C ARG A 46 4.87 -16.88 2.91
N GLU A 47 4.13 -17.46 3.84
CA GLU A 47 3.53 -18.78 3.71
C GLU A 47 2.64 -18.90 2.47
N SER A 48 1.94 -17.81 2.10
CA SER A 48 1.19 -17.77 0.84
C SER A 48 2.12 -17.89 -0.37
N ILE A 49 3.24 -17.15 -0.41
CA ILE A 49 4.22 -17.28 -1.51
C ILE A 49 4.71 -18.73 -1.65
N ALA A 50 4.97 -19.39 -0.53
CA ALA A 50 5.47 -20.76 -0.53
C ALA A 50 4.43 -21.79 -1.02
N ARG A 51 3.15 -21.63 -0.65
CA ARG A 51 2.08 -22.61 -0.88
C ARG A 51 1.17 -22.29 -2.06
N ASP A 52 0.76 -21.05 -2.22
CA ASP A 52 -0.35 -20.67 -3.09
C ASP A 52 0.10 -20.38 -4.55
N PHE A 53 1.41 -20.43 -4.82
CA PHE A 53 2.02 -20.22 -6.15
C PHE A 53 2.46 -21.52 -6.83
N ASN A 54 1.93 -22.66 -6.41
CA ASN A 54 2.33 -24.00 -6.87
C ASN A 54 1.57 -24.49 -8.12
N TYR A 55 0.85 -23.60 -8.81
CA TYR A 55 0.08 -23.93 -10.00
C TYR A 55 0.92 -24.18 -11.26
N VAL A 56 2.23 -23.91 -11.20
CA VAL A 56 3.26 -24.39 -12.14
C VAL A 56 4.47 -24.86 -11.34
N GLU A 57 5.23 -25.82 -11.88
CA GLU A 57 6.41 -26.39 -11.22
C GLU A 57 7.46 -25.30 -10.90
N HIS A 58 7.81 -24.49 -11.90
CA HIS A 58 8.76 -23.39 -11.79
C HIS A 58 8.07 -22.03 -11.86
N HIS A 59 7.65 -21.53 -10.70
CA HIS A 59 7.02 -20.22 -10.60
C HIS A 59 8.05 -19.13 -10.27
N ILE A 60 8.35 -18.24 -11.23
CA ILE A 60 9.40 -17.20 -11.10
C ILE A 60 9.28 -16.33 -9.83
N VAL A 61 8.08 -15.84 -9.51
CA VAL A 61 7.86 -15.01 -8.31
C VAL A 61 8.15 -15.80 -7.03
N ARG A 62 7.57 -17.00 -6.88
CA ARG A 62 7.81 -17.89 -5.75
C ARG A 62 9.28 -18.21 -5.59
N GLU A 63 9.95 -18.70 -6.63
CA GLU A 63 11.34 -19.12 -6.54
C GLU A 63 12.27 -17.93 -6.23
N ALA A 64 12.15 -16.83 -6.96
CA ALA A 64 12.95 -15.63 -6.73
C ALA A 64 12.73 -15.08 -5.31
N TYR A 65 11.48 -15.01 -4.84
CA TYR A 65 11.17 -14.52 -3.51
C TYR A 65 11.69 -15.44 -2.41
N LEU A 66 11.54 -16.76 -2.55
CA LEU A 66 12.02 -17.72 -1.54
C LEU A 66 13.55 -17.72 -1.45
N LEU A 67 14.25 -17.57 -2.58
CA LEU A 67 15.72 -17.47 -2.67
C LEU A 67 16.26 -16.15 -2.12
N HIS A 68 15.64 -15.02 -2.47
CA HIS A 68 16.14 -13.70 -2.10
C HIS A 68 15.74 -13.27 -0.68
N SER A 69 14.47 -13.45 -0.31
CA SER A 69 13.90 -12.82 0.89
C SER A 69 14.12 -13.61 2.18
N GLY A 70 14.70 -14.82 2.11
CA GLY A 70 15.00 -15.67 3.27
C GLY A 70 13.78 -16.14 4.08
N PRO A 71 13.92 -17.05 5.05
CA PRO A 71 12.79 -17.69 5.74
C PRO A 71 12.02 -16.81 6.75
N GLU A 72 12.54 -15.65 7.13
CA GLU A 72 12.24 -15.07 8.45
C GLU A 72 11.43 -13.75 8.45
N HIS A 73 10.35 -13.61 7.67
CA HIS A 73 9.27 -12.61 7.93
C HIS A 73 8.22 -12.49 6.82
N ASP A 74 7.02 -12.04 7.22
CA ASP A 74 6.01 -11.45 6.34
C ASP A 74 6.38 -10.02 5.93
N ARG A 75 6.02 -9.63 4.72
CA ARG A 75 6.37 -8.31 4.16
C ARG A 75 5.23 -7.31 4.27
N PRO A 76 5.48 -6.06 4.68
CA PRO A 76 4.47 -5.01 4.65
C PRO A 76 3.90 -4.79 3.24
N SER A 77 2.60 -4.51 3.15
CA SER A 77 1.86 -4.42 1.89
C SER A 77 1.66 -2.97 1.41
N TRP A 78 2.65 -2.07 1.58
CA TRP A 78 2.51 -0.63 1.29
C TRP A 78 1.99 -0.31 -0.12
N ASP A 79 2.62 -0.90 -1.13
CA ASP A 79 2.20 -0.67 -2.52
C ASP A 79 0.89 -1.39 -2.84
N LEU A 80 0.72 -2.60 -2.31
CA LEU A 80 -0.49 -3.39 -2.54
C LEU A 80 -1.76 -2.75 -1.96
N THR A 81 -1.68 -2.06 -0.81
CA THR A 81 -2.83 -1.32 -0.26
C THR A 81 -3.20 -0.13 -1.15
N SER A 82 -2.20 0.56 -1.72
CA SER A 82 -2.43 1.65 -2.69
C SER A 82 -3.15 1.13 -3.94
N VAL A 83 -2.67 0.03 -4.50
CA VAL A 83 -3.26 -0.59 -5.69
C VAL A 83 -4.67 -1.09 -5.41
N LEU A 84 -4.88 -1.81 -4.29
CA LEU A 84 -6.18 -2.36 -3.93
C LEU A 84 -7.24 -1.25 -3.85
N TYR A 85 -6.94 -0.14 -3.18
CA TYR A 85 -7.86 0.99 -3.12
C TYR A 85 -8.12 1.59 -4.51
N ALA A 86 -7.08 1.76 -5.33
CA ALA A 86 -7.23 2.33 -6.67
C ALA A 86 -8.13 1.50 -7.60
N VAL A 87 -8.10 0.16 -7.47
CA VAL A 87 -8.89 -0.74 -8.33
C VAL A 87 -10.26 -1.10 -7.74
N ARG A 88 -10.41 -1.04 -6.41
CA ARG A 88 -11.62 -1.44 -5.67
C ARG A 88 -11.95 -0.43 -4.57
N PRO A 89 -12.21 0.85 -4.91
CA PRO A 89 -12.40 1.90 -3.91
C PRO A 89 -13.68 1.73 -3.08
N ASP A 90 -14.70 1.07 -3.63
CA ASP A 90 -16.05 0.95 -3.03
C ASP A 90 -16.30 -0.40 -2.35
N ASP A 91 -15.31 -1.31 -2.33
CA ASP A 91 -15.45 -2.65 -1.76
C ASP A 91 -15.34 -2.67 -0.21
N GLY A 92 -15.23 -1.51 0.43
CA GLY A 92 -15.24 -1.36 1.90
C GLY A 92 -13.94 -1.77 2.61
N TYR A 93 -12.86 -1.99 1.86
CA TYR A 93 -11.55 -2.37 2.41
C TYR A 93 -10.88 -1.28 3.26
N PHE A 94 -11.16 -0.01 2.97
CA PHE A 94 -10.56 1.12 3.64
C PHE A 94 -11.60 2.20 3.88
N ASP A 95 -11.49 2.86 5.04
CA ASP A 95 -12.17 4.13 5.27
C ASP A 95 -11.26 5.28 4.81
N LEU A 96 -11.85 6.46 4.54
CA LEU A 96 -11.07 7.67 4.30
C LEU A 96 -11.04 8.56 5.55
N SER A 97 -9.93 9.24 5.78
CA SER A 97 -9.83 10.37 6.73
C SER A 97 -10.86 11.45 6.40
N GLU A 98 -10.95 12.50 7.23
CA GLU A 98 -11.57 13.76 6.78
C GLU A 98 -10.75 14.43 5.67
N PRO A 99 -11.31 15.37 4.90
CA PRO A 99 -10.56 16.21 3.98
C PRO A 99 -9.44 17.00 4.68
N GLY A 100 -8.29 17.13 4.01
CA GLY A 100 -7.16 17.87 4.54
C GLY A 100 -6.15 18.28 3.48
N LYS A 101 -4.99 18.73 3.96
CA LYS A 101 -3.84 19.12 3.17
C LYS A 101 -2.59 18.42 3.68
N VAL A 102 -1.77 17.95 2.77
CA VAL A 102 -0.46 17.38 3.11
C VAL A 102 0.65 18.41 2.94
N THR A 103 1.56 18.49 3.92
CA THR A 103 2.83 19.21 3.81
C THR A 103 3.99 18.23 3.91
N VAL A 104 5.11 18.59 3.29
CA VAL A 104 6.35 17.80 3.30
C VAL A 104 7.48 18.73 3.70
N ASP A 105 8.14 18.41 4.81
CA ASP A 105 9.24 19.20 5.37
C ASP A 105 10.55 18.91 4.61
N ASP A 106 11.60 19.68 4.89
CA ASP A 106 12.88 19.61 4.16
C ASP A 106 13.65 18.32 4.42
N ASP A 107 13.35 17.60 5.50
CA ASP A 107 13.88 16.28 5.80
C ASP A 107 13.01 15.14 5.24
N GLY A 108 11.90 15.47 4.59
CA GLY A 108 10.94 14.51 4.04
C GLY A 108 9.87 14.05 5.02
N PHE A 109 9.70 14.72 6.17
CA PHE A 109 8.58 14.41 7.06
C PHE A 109 7.26 14.85 6.43
N LEU A 110 6.26 13.97 6.46
CA LEU A 110 4.94 14.20 5.89
C LEU A 110 3.95 14.48 7.02
N SER A 111 3.28 15.63 6.95
CA SER A 111 2.22 16.01 7.90
C SER A 111 0.87 16.15 7.20
N PHE A 112 -0.18 15.67 7.85
CA PHE A 112 -1.56 15.85 7.40
C PHE A 112 -2.27 16.87 8.29
N HIS A 113 -2.90 17.86 7.66
CA HIS A 113 -3.64 18.94 8.33
C HIS A 113 -5.11 18.91 7.90
N PRO A 114 -6.06 18.61 8.80
CA PRO A 114 -7.48 18.68 8.49
C PRO A 114 -7.89 20.04 7.93
N ALA A 115 -8.67 20.03 6.84
CA ALA A 115 -9.14 21.24 6.17
C ALA A 115 -10.42 20.91 5.40
N LYS A 116 -11.53 21.59 5.70
CA LYS A 116 -12.85 21.30 5.11
C LYS A 116 -12.88 21.29 3.58
N GLN A 117 -12.06 22.13 2.94
CA GLN A 117 -11.90 22.21 1.49
C GLN A 117 -10.55 21.62 1.04
N GLY A 118 -10.02 20.70 1.82
CA GLY A 118 -8.77 20.00 1.55
C GLY A 118 -8.95 18.95 0.46
N ARG A 119 -7.94 18.83 -0.40
CA ARG A 119 -7.88 17.86 -1.50
C ARG A 119 -7.47 16.47 -1.02
N ASP A 120 -6.63 16.42 0.01
CA ASP A 120 -5.93 15.22 0.44
C ASP A 120 -6.77 14.40 1.43
N ARG A 121 -6.72 13.08 1.31
CA ARG A 121 -7.31 12.10 2.24
C ARG A 121 -6.32 10.97 2.44
N TYR A 122 -6.25 10.35 3.60
CA TYR A 122 -5.47 9.13 3.79
C TYR A 122 -6.37 7.93 4.10
N LEU A 123 -5.88 6.75 3.74
CA LEU A 123 -6.54 5.48 4.02
C LEU A 123 -6.49 5.19 5.52
N LYS A 124 -7.64 4.86 6.09
CA LYS A 124 -7.80 4.33 7.45
C LYS A 124 -8.27 2.89 7.35
N MET A 125 -7.90 2.12 8.37
CA MET A 125 -8.22 0.71 8.42
C MET A 125 -8.40 0.27 9.86
N ASN A 126 -9.52 -0.39 10.15
CA ASN A 126 -9.76 -1.03 11.43
C ASN A 126 -9.21 -2.49 11.44
N PRO A 127 -9.16 -3.16 12.61
CA PRO A 127 -8.61 -4.52 12.69
C PRO A 127 -9.35 -5.57 11.83
N LEU A 128 -10.67 -5.43 11.66
CA LEU A 128 -11.45 -6.33 10.80
C LEU A 128 -11.09 -6.13 9.32
N GLN A 129 -11.03 -4.88 8.88
CA GLN A 129 -10.57 -4.51 7.54
C GLN A 129 -9.14 -5.01 7.28
N ALA A 130 -8.24 -4.95 8.27
CA ALA A 130 -6.88 -5.47 8.11
C ALA A 130 -6.84 -6.98 7.78
N VAL A 131 -7.74 -7.77 8.38
CA VAL A 131 -7.89 -9.20 8.04
C VAL A 131 -8.46 -9.36 6.63
N GLN A 132 -9.52 -8.61 6.29
CA GLN A 132 -10.15 -8.67 4.97
C GLN A 132 -9.19 -8.27 3.84
N VAL A 133 -8.42 -7.19 4.05
CA VAL A 133 -7.39 -6.70 3.13
C VAL A 133 -6.29 -7.75 2.95
N LYS A 134 -5.84 -8.39 4.05
CA LYS A 134 -4.85 -9.47 3.95
C LYS A 134 -5.35 -10.63 3.09
N GLU A 135 -6.58 -11.09 3.33
CA GLU A 135 -7.16 -12.22 2.60
C GLU A 135 -7.42 -11.88 1.13
N VAL A 136 -7.95 -10.69 0.81
CA VAL A 136 -8.14 -10.31 -0.60
C VAL A 136 -6.80 -10.16 -1.31
N LEU A 137 -5.78 -9.56 -0.68
CA LEU A 137 -4.46 -9.44 -1.28
C LEU A 137 -3.84 -10.81 -1.53
N ARG A 138 -3.93 -11.73 -0.55
CA ARG A 138 -3.49 -13.12 -0.71
C ARG A 138 -4.16 -13.76 -1.93
N ASN A 139 -5.49 -13.68 -2.02
CA ASN A 139 -6.25 -14.28 -3.12
C ASN A 139 -5.91 -13.67 -4.49
N LEU A 140 -5.79 -12.34 -4.58
CA LEU A 140 -5.49 -11.67 -5.85
C LEU A 140 -4.05 -11.91 -6.33
N VAL A 141 -3.07 -11.85 -5.41
CA VAL A 141 -1.65 -11.97 -5.76
C VAL A 141 -1.29 -13.42 -6.13
N SER A 142 -1.93 -14.41 -5.50
CA SER A 142 -1.70 -15.83 -5.78
C SER A 142 -2.62 -16.40 -6.87
N GLN A 143 -3.50 -15.60 -7.46
CA GLN A 143 -4.46 -16.08 -8.45
C GLN A 143 -3.74 -16.66 -9.69
N PRO A 144 -3.99 -17.93 -10.08
CA PRO A 144 -3.45 -18.48 -11.31
C PRO A 144 -3.93 -17.69 -12.54
N PRO A 145 -3.11 -17.56 -13.59
CA PRO A 145 -3.53 -16.90 -14.82
C PRO A 145 -4.71 -17.64 -15.44
N VAL A 146 -5.66 -16.88 -15.99
CA VAL A 146 -6.78 -17.46 -16.74
C VAL A 146 -6.23 -18.16 -17.98
N ILE A 147 -6.46 -19.47 -18.10
CA ILE A 147 -6.12 -20.22 -19.31
C ILE A 147 -7.06 -19.74 -20.43
N ARG A 148 -6.56 -18.85 -21.29
CA ARG A 148 -7.24 -18.54 -22.55
C ARG A 148 -6.93 -19.67 -23.52
N LYS A 149 -7.93 -20.50 -23.82
CA LYS A 149 -7.86 -21.35 -25.03
C LYS A 149 -7.88 -20.41 -26.23
N ILE A 150 -6.76 -20.29 -26.92
CA ILE A 150 -6.71 -19.64 -28.23
C ILE A 150 -7.53 -20.54 -29.16
N GLN A 151 -8.66 -20.03 -29.64
CA GLN A 151 -9.41 -20.65 -30.74
C GLN A 151 -8.71 -20.37 -32.06
#